data_AF-A0A0A7G2I8-F1
#
_entry.id   AF-A0A0A7G2I8-F1
#
_cell.length_a   1.000
_cell.length_b   1.000
_cell.length_c   1.000
_cell.angle_alpha   90.00
_cell.angle_beta   90.00
_cell.angle_gamma   90.00
#
_symmetry.space_group_name_H-M   'P 1'
#
loop_
_entity.id
_entity.type
_entity.pdbx_description
1 polymer ?
#
loop_
_entity_poly.entity_id
_entity_poly.type
_entity_poly.pdbx_seq_one_letter_code
_entity_poly.pdbx_strand_id
1 'polypeptide(L)'
;MGATNFLHEIESESAKKAFRVLVEEANYDYGLQDYNGSINTCSLSGCTMKFDKWSKTNEKKAMKFIEEDEDYGIKWKAQYVDLGVIGFDVRTVKVVNNKNQKAAKLKYVVRTSGTDSFVNSFDKKELANKEALNYSLKHGITCTVKKEYCSKNSSNTDISYTSVQTKRYKTKPKLKDLPNRKIVPIHKYLFYGWASC
;
A
#
# COMPACT_ATOMS: atom_id res chain seq x y z
N MET A 1 -26.24 12.37 -24.04
CA MET A 1 -25.03 11.87 -23.36
C MET A 1 -24.98 10.37 -23.56
N GLY A 2 -23.87 9.86 -24.12
CA GLY A 2 -23.73 8.45 -24.46
C GLY A 2 -23.47 7.61 -23.23
N ALA A 3 -23.66 6.30 -23.33
CA ALA A 3 -23.21 5.38 -22.30
C ALA A 3 -22.66 4.13 -22.97
N THR A 4 -21.56 3.60 -22.41
CA THR A 4 -20.96 2.35 -22.86
C THR A 4 -21.12 1.32 -21.74
N ASN A 5 -21.62 0.13 -22.08
CA ASN A 5 -21.69 -0.96 -21.12
C ASN A 5 -20.28 -1.50 -20.85
N PHE A 6 -20.05 -1.99 -19.64
CA PHE A 6 -18.82 -2.67 -19.28
C PHE A 6 -19.10 -3.93 -18.50
N LEU A 7 -18.15 -4.84 -18.58
CA LEU A 7 -18.10 -6.05 -17.77
C LEU A 7 -16.62 -6.30 -17.41
N HIS A 8 -16.31 -6.28 -16.13
CA HIS A 8 -14.96 -6.51 -15.63
C HIS A 8 -14.93 -7.64 -14.60
N GLU A 9 -13.95 -8.52 -14.76
CA GLU A 9 -13.70 -9.62 -13.86
C GLU A 9 -12.47 -9.32 -13.01
N ILE A 10 -12.56 -9.53 -11.68
CA ILE A 10 -11.42 -9.33 -10.79
C ILE A 10 -11.50 -10.22 -9.54
N GLU A 11 -10.34 -10.64 -9.06
CA GLU A 11 -10.18 -11.42 -7.83
C GLU A 11 -9.79 -10.50 -6.66
N SER A 12 -10.51 -10.56 -5.54
CA SER A 12 -10.16 -9.76 -4.36
C SER A 12 -10.74 -10.30 -3.06
N GLU A 13 -10.25 -9.79 -1.94
CA GLU A 13 -10.79 -10.09 -0.61
C GLU A 13 -12.14 -9.38 -0.34
N SER A 14 -12.47 -8.34 -1.11
CA SER A 14 -13.76 -7.63 -0.99
C SER A 14 -14.11 -6.90 -2.28
N ALA A 15 -15.40 -6.79 -2.60
CA ALA A 15 -15.89 -6.05 -3.76
C ALA A 15 -15.41 -4.59 -3.77
N LYS A 16 -15.38 -3.92 -2.61
CA LYS A 16 -14.89 -2.54 -2.51
C LYS A 16 -13.41 -2.38 -2.87
N LYS A 17 -12.57 -3.37 -2.54
CA LYS A 17 -11.15 -3.35 -2.94
C LYS A 17 -11.00 -3.65 -4.43
N ALA A 18 -11.71 -4.67 -4.92
CA ALA A 18 -11.77 -5.00 -6.34
C ALA A 18 -12.19 -3.79 -7.20
N PHE A 19 -13.31 -3.16 -6.87
CA PHE A 19 -13.81 -1.98 -7.57
C PHE A 19 -12.78 -0.86 -7.62
N ARG A 20 -12.11 -0.58 -6.49
CA ARG A 20 -11.09 0.48 -6.45
C ARG A 20 -9.92 0.19 -7.36
N VAL A 21 -9.45 -1.05 -7.41
CA VAL A 21 -8.37 -1.46 -8.32
C VAL A 21 -8.79 -1.21 -9.78
N LEU A 22 -9.99 -1.65 -10.17
CA LEU A 22 -10.52 -1.40 -11.51
C LEU A 22 -10.66 0.09 -11.84
N VAL A 23 -11.07 0.92 -10.87
CA VAL A 23 -11.16 2.36 -11.04
C VAL A 23 -9.79 3.02 -11.15
N GLU A 24 -8.80 2.58 -10.36
CA GLU A 24 -7.42 3.06 -10.44
C GLU A 24 -6.78 2.71 -11.79
N GLU A 25 -7.00 1.49 -12.28
CA GLU A 25 -6.58 1.04 -13.62
C GLU A 25 -7.24 1.89 -14.72
N ALA A 26 -8.56 2.07 -14.68
CA ALA A 26 -9.28 2.90 -15.64
C ALA A 26 -8.88 4.39 -15.60
N ASN A 27 -8.55 4.92 -14.42
CA ASN A 27 -8.01 6.28 -14.29
C ASN A 27 -6.60 6.39 -14.88
N TYR A 28 -5.76 5.37 -14.71
CA TYR A 28 -4.44 5.35 -15.30
C TYR A 28 -4.51 5.32 -16.83
N ASP A 29 -5.38 4.47 -17.39
CA ASP A 29 -5.49 4.29 -18.83
C ASP A 29 -6.26 5.43 -19.52
N TYR A 30 -7.30 5.96 -18.87
CA TYR A 30 -8.25 6.87 -19.51
C TYR A 30 -8.59 8.13 -18.72
N GLY A 31 -7.87 8.44 -17.63
CA GLY A 31 -8.20 9.57 -16.74
C GLY A 31 -8.02 10.96 -17.37
N LEU A 32 -7.34 11.06 -18.51
CA LEU A 32 -7.18 12.31 -19.26
C LEU A 32 -8.25 12.48 -20.36
N GLN A 33 -9.15 11.52 -20.52
CA GLN A 33 -10.23 11.57 -21.50
C GLN A 33 -11.53 11.95 -20.78
N ASP A 34 -12.09 13.12 -21.13
CA ASP A 34 -13.33 13.64 -20.52
C ASP A 34 -14.55 12.71 -20.73
N TYR A 35 -14.50 11.88 -21.78
CA TYR A 35 -15.58 10.99 -22.24
C TYR A 35 -15.02 9.57 -22.44
N ASN A 36 -14.65 8.86 -21.36
CA ASN A 36 -13.90 7.61 -21.47
C ASN A 36 -14.73 6.31 -21.41
N GLY A 37 -16.04 6.38 -21.16
CA GLY A 37 -16.91 5.20 -21.16
C GLY A 37 -16.50 4.10 -20.18
N SER A 38 -15.74 4.42 -19.13
CA SER A 38 -15.08 3.43 -18.27
C SER A 38 -15.64 3.40 -16.84
N ILE A 39 -15.36 2.31 -16.13
CA ILE A 39 -15.87 2.05 -14.77
C ILE A 39 -15.52 3.16 -13.76
N ASN A 40 -14.47 3.96 -14.00
CA ASN A 40 -14.11 5.11 -13.18
C ASN A 40 -15.15 6.25 -13.19
N THR A 41 -16.06 6.26 -14.16
CA THR A 41 -17.22 7.19 -14.21
C THR A 41 -18.42 6.69 -13.42
N CYS A 42 -18.34 5.52 -12.80
CA CYS A 42 -19.45 4.90 -12.08
C CYS A 42 -19.27 4.95 -10.56
N SER A 43 -20.39 4.90 -9.85
CA SER A 43 -20.43 4.66 -8.41
C SER A 43 -20.62 3.18 -8.11
N LEU A 44 -19.88 2.64 -7.13
CA LEU A 44 -20.09 1.27 -6.68
C LEU A 44 -21.48 1.12 -6.08
N SER A 45 -22.25 0.17 -6.62
CA SER A 45 -23.59 -0.19 -6.17
C SER A 45 -23.59 -1.49 -5.34
N GLY A 46 -24.77 -2.10 -5.22
CA GLY A 46 -25.00 -3.32 -4.44
C GLY A 46 -24.61 -4.60 -5.16
N CYS A 47 -24.55 -5.69 -4.38
CA CYS A 47 -24.43 -7.05 -4.87
C CYS A 47 -25.79 -7.52 -5.41
N THR A 48 -25.84 -7.98 -6.64
CA THR A 48 -27.08 -8.50 -7.25
C THR A 48 -27.21 -10.01 -7.16
N MET A 49 -26.08 -10.72 -7.16
CA MET A 49 -26.06 -12.16 -7.02
C MET A 49 -24.80 -12.61 -6.28
N LYS A 50 -24.94 -13.65 -5.45
CA LYS A 50 -23.84 -14.18 -4.64
C LYS A 50 -23.84 -15.70 -4.63
N PHE A 51 -22.66 -16.28 -4.74
CA PHE A 51 -22.42 -17.70 -4.62
C PHE A 51 -21.40 -17.99 -3.52
N ASP A 52 -21.47 -19.18 -2.92
CA ASP A 52 -20.53 -19.56 -1.86
C ASP A 52 -19.15 -19.95 -2.41
N LYS A 53 -19.13 -20.64 -3.56
CA LYS A 53 -17.92 -21.18 -4.18
C LYS A 53 -17.93 -20.88 -5.68
N TRP A 54 -16.76 -20.54 -6.20
CA TRP A 54 -16.60 -20.35 -7.63
C TRP A 54 -16.75 -21.67 -8.40
N SER A 55 -17.49 -21.58 -9.49
CA SER A 55 -17.59 -22.61 -10.52
C SER A 55 -17.87 -21.96 -11.87
N LYS A 56 -17.46 -22.62 -12.95
CA LYS A 56 -17.78 -22.17 -14.32
C LYS A 56 -19.29 -22.12 -14.59
N THR A 57 -20.08 -22.94 -13.90
CA THR A 57 -21.54 -22.92 -14.01
C THR A 57 -22.13 -21.64 -13.41
N ASN A 58 -21.63 -21.21 -12.25
CA ASN A 58 -22.05 -19.96 -11.61
C ASN A 58 -21.67 -18.75 -12.45
N GLU A 59 -20.48 -18.77 -13.06
CA GLU A 59 -20.01 -17.72 -13.97
C GLU A 59 -20.93 -17.59 -15.20
N LYS A 60 -21.26 -18.71 -15.86
CA LYS A 60 -22.23 -18.70 -16.98
C LYS A 60 -23.61 -18.19 -16.55
N LYS A 61 -24.08 -18.58 -15.36
CA LYS A 61 -25.37 -18.13 -14.83
C LYS A 61 -25.36 -16.62 -14.55
N ALA A 62 -24.26 -16.11 -13.99
CA ALA A 62 -24.09 -14.69 -13.73
C ALA A 62 -24.04 -13.87 -15.03
N MET A 63 -23.31 -14.34 -16.04
CA MET A 63 -23.23 -13.68 -17.36
C MET A 63 -24.61 -13.56 -18.00
N LYS A 64 -25.36 -14.67 -18.05
CA LYS A 64 -26.74 -14.64 -18.58
C LYS A 64 -27.64 -13.67 -17.82
N PHE A 65 -27.55 -13.66 -16.49
CA PHE A 65 -28.32 -12.72 -15.67
C PHE A 65 -27.97 -11.26 -15.99
N ILE A 66 -26.69 -10.94 -16.16
CA ILE A 66 -26.23 -9.59 -16.48
C ILE A 66 -26.72 -9.15 -17.88
N GLU A 67 -26.62 -10.04 -18.87
CA GLU A 67 -26.92 -9.72 -20.27
C GLU A 67 -28.42 -9.79 -20.60
N GLU A 68 -29.11 -10.83 -20.13
CA GLU A 68 -30.50 -11.13 -20.50
C GLU A 68 -31.52 -10.53 -19.52
N ASP A 69 -31.24 -10.56 -18.22
CA ASP A 69 -32.21 -10.16 -17.18
C ASP A 69 -32.04 -8.69 -16.75
N GLU A 70 -30.79 -8.21 -16.60
CA GLU A 70 -30.48 -6.87 -16.11
C GLU A 70 -30.09 -5.87 -17.21
N ASP A 71 -29.84 -6.32 -18.45
CA ASP A 71 -29.33 -5.51 -19.57
C ASP A 71 -28.16 -4.59 -19.15
N TYR A 72 -27.13 -5.19 -18.54
CA TYR A 72 -25.96 -4.51 -17.98
C TYR A 72 -26.25 -3.47 -16.87
N GLY A 73 -27.45 -3.46 -16.30
CA GLY A 73 -27.78 -2.73 -15.09
C GLY A 73 -28.06 -1.23 -15.31
N ILE A 74 -27.72 -0.40 -14.33
CA ILE A 74 -28.12 1.02 -14.29
C ILE A 74 -26.98 1.93 -14.75
N LYS A 75 -27.32 2.99 -15.49
CA LYS A 75 -26.40 4.09 -15.86
C LYS A 75 -25.69 4.68 -14.63
N TRP A 76 -24.37 4.81 -14.78
CA TRP A 76 -23.43 5.41 -13.83
C TRP A 76 -23.34 4.68 -12.48
N LYS A 77 -23.79 3.42 -12.46
CA LYS A 77 -23.71 2.52 -11.30
C LYS A 77 -23.01 1.23 -11.72
N ALA A 78 -21.99 0.85 -10.96
CA ALA A 78 -21.33 -0.43 -11.09
C ALA A 78 -21.97 -1.42 -10.10
N GLN A 79 -22.85 -2.28 -10.59
CA GLN A 79 -23.35 -3.43 -9.84
C GLN A 79 -22.33 -4.57 -9.90
N TYR A 80 -22.46 -5.54 -9.01
CA TYR A 80 -21.56 -6.68 -9.02
C TYR A 80 -22.22 -7.99 -8.62
N VAL A 81 -21.64 -9.07 -9.14
CA VAL A 81 -21.92 -10.46 -8.75
C VAL A 81 -20.69 -11.02 -8.02
N ASP A 82 -20.89 -11.58 -6.83
CA ASP A 82 -19.88 -12.36 -6.13
C ASP A 82 -19.97 -13.82 -6.59
N LEU A 83 -19.06 -14.25 -7.46
CA LEU A 83 -19.00 -15.62 -7.99
C LEU A 83 -18.55 -16.64 -6.94
N GLY A 84 -18.20 -16.19 -5.74
CA GLY A 84 -17.81 -17.01 -4.61
C GLY A 84 -16.31 -17.19 -4.46
N VAL A 85 -15.94 -17.98 -3.45
CA VAL A 85 -14.54 -18.16 -3.06
C VAL A 85 -13.81 -19.03 -4.08
N ILE A 86 -12.70 -18.51 -4.62
CA ILE A 86 -11.78 -19.23 -5.53
C ILE A 86 -10.55 -19.79 -4.80
N GLY A 87 -10.21 -19.22 -3.65
CA GLY A 87 -9.02 -19.61 -2.90
C GLY A 87 -8.86 -18.82 -1.61
N PHE A 88 -7.75 -19.05 -0.93
CA PHE A 88 -7.45 -18.46 0.37
C PHE A 88 -6.01 -17.95 0.39
N ASP A 89 -5.84 -16.72 0.83
CA ASP A 89 -4.53 -16.14 1.11
C ASP A 89 -4.24 -16.26 2.61
N VAL A 90 -3.15 -16.93 2.94
CA VAL A 90 -2.62 -16.99 4.29
C VAL A 90 -1.56 -15.91 4.44
N ARG A 91 -1.88 -14.87 5.21
CA ARG A 91 -0.97 -13.77 5.54
C ARG A 91 -0.35 -14.04 6.90
N THR A 92 0.97 -14.13 6.97
CA THR A 92 1.73 -14.28 8.20
C THR A 92 2.59 -13.04 8.42
N VAL A 93 2.42 -12.39 9.57
CA VAL A 93 3.22 -11.22 9.95
C VAL A 93 4.40 -11.67 10.80
N LYS A 94 5.60 -11.24 10.42
CA LYS A 94 6.84 -11.49 11.14
C LYS A 94 7.47 -10.16 11.52
N VAL A 95 7.89 -10.03 12.77
CA VAL A 95 8.74 -8.91 13.20
C VAL A 95 10.17 -9.25 12.83
N VAL A 96 10.81 -8.39 12.03
CA VAL A 96 12.21 -8.52 11.66
C VAL A 96 12.99 -7.46 12.42
N ASN A 97 13.88 -7.92 13.31
CA ASN A 97 14.79 -7.06 14.05
C ASN A 97 16.02 -6.76 13.19
N ASN A 98 16.38 -5.48 13.09
CA ASN A 98 17.50 -5.06 12.28
C ASN A 98 18.82 -5.32 13.04
N LYS A 99 19.45 -6.48 12.82
CA LYS A 99 20.68 -6.89 13.51
C LYS A 99 21.93 -6.05 13.14
N ASN A 100 21.83 -5.21 12.10
CA ASN A 100 22.94 -4.40 11.57
C ASN A 100 22.96 -2.97 12.13
N GLN A 101 22.65 -2.77 13.41
CA GLN A 101 22.99 -1.51 14.06
C GLN A 101 24.51 -1.42 14.25
N LYS A 102 25.13 -0.42 13.63
CA LYS A 102 26.42 0.09 14.14
C LYS A 102 26.10 0.82 15.45
N ALA A 103 26.59 0.28 16.57
CA ALA A 103 26.42 0.87 17.90
C ALA A 103 26.71 2.38 17.85
N ALA A 104 25.80 3.19 18.41
CA ALA A 104 25.99 4.63 18.54
C ALA A 104 27.31 4.90 19.25
N LYS A 105 28.25 5.58 18.58
CA LYS A 105 29.53 5.97 19.18
C LYS A 105 29.41 7.40 19.68
N LEU A 106 29.79 7.64 20.93
CA LEU A 106 29.95 8.98 21.49
C LEU A 106 30.99 9.73 20.65
N LYS A 107 30.60 10.87 20.08
CA LYS A 107 31.48 11.77 19.32
C LYS A 107 31.44 13.18 19.90
N TYR A 108 32.51 13.93 19.66
CA TYR A 108 32.58 15.36 19.95
C TYR A 108 32.04 16.12 18.73
N VAL A 109 30.99 16.92 18.95
CA VAL A 109 30.29 17.70 17.92
C VAL A 109 30.57 19.17 18.14
N VAL A 110 30.86 19.88 17.06
CA VAL A 110 31.00 21.34 17.06
C VAL A 110 29.70 21.97 16.60
N ARG A 111 29.10 22.83 17.42
CA ARG A 111 27.90 23.62 17.09
C ARG A 111 28.19 25.11 17.18
N THR A 112 27.60 25.90 16.30
CA THR A 112 27.64 27.36 16.35
C THR A 112 26.69 27.91 17.41
N SER A 113 27.06 29.00 18.08
CA SER A 113 26.18 29.68 19.03
C SER A 113 25.06 30.42 18.30
N GLY A 114 23.80 30.17 18.69
CA GLY A 114 22.62 30.88 18.19
C GLY A 114 21.84 30.18 17.07
N THR A 115 22.37 29.11 16.48
CA THR A 115 21.70 28.28 15.48
C THR A 115 22.09 26.83 15.69
N ASP A 116 21.12 25.90 15.63
CA ASP A 116 21.32 24.46 15.84
C ASP A 116 22.04 23.76 14.66
N SER A 117 22.81 24.53 13.88
CA SER A 117 23.55 24.07 12.71
C SER A 117 24.72 23.18 13.12
N PHE A 118 24.67 21.95 12.62
CA PHE A 118 25.70 20.93 12.75
C PHE A 118 26.86 21.22 11.80
N VAL A 119 28.07 21.42 12.36
CA VAL A 119 29.28 21.65 11.53
C VAL A 119 29.95 20.31 11.19
N ASN A 120 30.40 19.57 12.20
CA ASN A 120 31.06 18.27 12.03
C ASN A 120 31.14 17.47 13.36
N SER A 121 31.40 16.16 13.26
CA SER A 121 31.60 15.26 14.41
C SER A 121 32.94 14.52 14.36
N PHE A 122 33.62 14.45 15.51
CA PHE A 122 34.98 13.89 15.63
C PHE A 122 35.08 12.87 16.76
N ASP A 123 35.96 11.89 16.60
CA ASP A 123 36.18 10.85 17.63
C ASP A 123 37.10 11.34 18.77
N LYS A 124 37.93 12.36 18.52
CA LYS A 124 38.87 12.94 19.51
C LYS A 124 38.55 14.42 19.76
N LYS A 125 38.60 14.82 21.04
CA LYS A 125 38.34 16.21 21.49
C LYS A 125 39.30 17.22 20.86
N GLU A 126 40.57 16.87 20.72
CA GLU A 126 41.60 17.76 20.16
C GLU A 126 41.30 18.17 18.71
N LEU A 127 40.77 17.25 17.90
CA LEU A 127 40.40 17.52 16.51
C LEU A 127 39.15 18.40 16.44
N ALA A 128 38.14 18.13 17.29
CA ALA A 128 36.95 18.97 17.39
C ALA A 128 37.28 20.41 17.84
N ASN A 129 38.21 20.57 18.78
CA ASN A 129 38.66 21.87 19.25
C ASN A 129 39.42 22.65 18.17
N LYS A 130 40.29 21.97 17.39
CA LYS A 130 40.99 22.60 16.26
C LYS A 130 40.00 23.07 15.19
N GLU A 131 39.00 22.26 14.86
CA GLU A 131 37.99 22.62 13.87
C GLU A 131 37.11 23.78 14.37
N ALA A 132 36.68 23.75 15.63
CA ALA A 132 35.91 24.83 16.24
C ALA A 132 36.69 26.15 16.24
N LEU A 133 37.99 26.12 16.53
CA LEU A 133 38.86 27.29 16.50
C LEU A 133 38.97 27.84 15.07
N ASN A 134 39.28 26.98 14.10
CA ASN A 134 39.41 27.36 12.69
C ASN A 134 38.10 27.96 12.14
N TYR A 135 36.96 27.35 12.48
CA TYR A 135 35.65 27.83 12.06
C TYR A 135 35.28 29.16 12.71
N SER A 136 35.59 29.32 14.01
CA SER A 136 35.38 30.58 14.74
C SER A 136 36.25 31.71 14.19
N LEU A 137 37.51 31.43 13.85
CA LEU A 137 38.43 32.41 13.24
C LEU A 137 37.98 32.83 11.84
N LYS A 138 37.46 31.88 11.05
CA LYS A 138 37.03 32.14 9.67
C LYS A 138 35.74 32.93 9.58
N HIS A 139 34.79 32.66 10.48
CA HIS A 139 33.44 33.20 10.39
C HIS A 139 33.10 34.23 11.49
N GLY A 140 33.97 34.44 12.48
CA GLY A 140 33.74 35.37 13.58
C GLY A 140 32.61 34.95 14.54
N ILE A 141 32.26 33.67 14.56
CA ILE A 141 31.13 33.12 15.34
C ILE A 141 31.66 32.24 16.47
N THR A 142 31.05 32.36 17.65
CA THR A 142 31.37 31.49 18.79
C THR A 142 30.90 30.06 18.53
N CYS A 143 31.82 29.10 18.56
CA CYS A 143 31.50 27.68 18.48
C CYS A 143 31.56 27.01 19.86
N THR A 144 30.69 26.04 20.11
CA THR A 144 30.66 25.19 21.31
C THR A 144 30.90 23.74 20.94
N VAL A 145 31.77 23.07 21.70
CA VAL A 145 32.06 21.64 21.50
C VAL A 145 31.34 20.83 22.57
N LYS A 146 30.41 19.95 22.15
CA LYS A 146 29.64 19.08 23.05
C LYS A 146 29.89 17.61 22.72
N LYS A 147 29.74 16.74 23.71
CA LYS A 147 29.82 15.29 23.52
C LYS A 147 28.41 14.75 23.34
N GLU A 148 28.10 14.21 22.16
CA GLU A 148 26.76 13.77 21.78
C GLU A 148 26.78 12.37 21.16
N TYR A 149 25.65 11.66 21.23
CA TYR A 149 25.45 10.39 20.53
C TYR A 149 25.13 10.67 19.06
N CYS A 150 26.08 10.43 18.16
CA CYS A 150 25.83 10.56 16.72
C CYS A 150 25.60 9.17 16.12
N SER A 151 24.41 8.92 15.57
CA SER A 151 24.23 7.80 14.64
C SER A 151 24.94 8.16 13.33
N LYS A 152 25.63 7.20 12.70
CA LYS A 152 26.41 7.46 11.48
C LYS A 152 25.55 7.73 10.24
N ASN A 153 24.23 7.60 10.31
CA ASN A 153 23.28 7.86 9.23
C ASN A 153 21.94 8.26 9.84
N SER A 154 21.44 9.45 9.48
CA SER A 154 20.09 9.93 9.83
C SER A 154 18.97 9.17 9.12
N SER A 155 19.29 8.20 8.25
CA SER A 155 18.33 7.54 7.36
C SER A 155 17.89 6.14 7.79
N ASN A 156 18.35 5.60 8.92
CA ASN A 156 17.93 4.26 9.33
C ASN A 156 17.80 4.13 10.85
N THR A 157 16.78 4.79 11.39
CA THR A 157 16.35 4.72 12.80
C THR A 157 15.40 3.55 13.08
N ASP A 158 15.04 2.76 12.07
CA ASP A 158 14.09 1.66 12.22
C ASP A 158 14.72 0.49 12.99
N ILE A 159 14.27 0.32 14.24
CA ILE A 159 14.74 -0.72 15.16
C ILE A 159 14.19 -2.11 14.77
N SER A 160 12.96 -2.14 14.27
CA SER A 160 12.28 -3.35 13.79
C SER A 160 11.20 -2.98 12.78
N TYR A 161 10.97 -3.83 11.78
CA TYR A 161 9.85 -3.68 10.85
C TYR A 161 9.02 -4.96 10.79
N THR A 162 7.73 -4.82 10.46
CA THR A 162 6.84 -5.96 10.24
C THR A 162 6.84 -6.35 8.78
N SER A 163 7.27 -7.58 8.47
CA SER A 163 7.17 -8.17 7.15
C SER A 163 5.92 -9.04 7.04
N VAL A 164 5.12 -8.83 5.99
CA VAL A 164 3.94 -9.64 5.68
C VAL A 164 4.31 -10.67 4.62
N GLN A 165 4.20 -11.95 4.95
CA GLN A 165 4.37 -13.05 4.00
C GLN A 165 2.99 -13.59 3.60
N THR A 166 2.70 -13.62 2.29
CA THR A 166 1.43 -14.13 1.76
C THR A 166 1.66 -15.45 1.02
N LYS A 167 0.85 -16.48 1.32
CA LYS A 167 0.82 -17.75 0.58
C LYS A 167 -0.61 -18.05 0.13
N ARG A 168 -0.78 -18.39 -1.14
CA ARG A 168 -2.09 -18.66 -1.76
C ARG A 168 -2.40 -20.15 -1.81
N TYR A 169 -3.63 -20.52 -1.45
CA TYR A 169 -4.13 -21.90 -1.41
C TYR A 169 -5.45 -22.02 -2.18
N LYS A 170 -5.66 -23.15 -2.86
CA LYS A 170 -6.93 -23.43 -3.57
C LYS A 170 -8.07 -23.84 -2.63
N THR A 171 -7.75 -24.55 -1.55
CA THR A 171 -8.70 -25.01 -0.54
C THR A 171 -8.40 -24.35 0.80
N LYS A 172 -9.40 -24.30 1.69
CA LYS A 172 -9.24 -23.70 3.02
C LYS A 172 -8.17 -24.49 3.79
N PRO A 173 -7.01 -23.89 4.10
CA PRO A 173 -5.91 -24.63 4.70
C PRO A 173 -6.18 -24.90 6.19
N LYS A 174 -5.95 -26.14 6.64
CA LYS A 174 -6.07 -26.53 8.06
C LYS A 174 -4.76 -26.20 8.80
N LEU A 175 -4.48 -24.92 8.99
CA LEU A 175 -3.31 -24.45 9.73
C LEU A 175 -3.66 -24.23 11.20
N LYS A 176 -2.66 -24.39 12.09
CA LYS A 176 -2.81 -23.97 13.49
C LYS A 176 -3.07 -22.46 13.56
N ASP A 177 -4.02 -22.07 14.39
CA ASP A 177 -4.30 -20.66 14.69
C ASP A 177 -3.11 -20.05 15.41
N LEU A 178 -2.58 -18.98 14.81
CA LEU A 178 -1.50 -18.18 15.38
C LEU A 178 -1.97 -16.72 15.35
N PRO A 179 -1.70 -15.92 16.40
CA PRO A 179 -2.22 -14.55 16.50
C PRO A 179 -1.71 -13.63 15.38
N ASN A 180 -0.57 -13.95 14.79
CA ASN A 180 0.11 -13.25 13.72
C ASN A 180 -0.10 -13.89 12.33
N ARG A 181 -1.14 -14.74 12.19
CA ARG A 181 -1.54 -15.34 10.93
C ARG A 181 -3.04 -15.11 10.69
N LYS A 182 -3.38 -14.67 9.48
CA LYS A 182 -4.76 -14.50 9.03
C LYS A 182 -5.01 -15.26 7.73
N ILE A 183 -6.08 -16.05 7.70
CA ILE A 183 -6.58 -16.68 6.47
C ILE A 183 -7.65 -15.74 5.90
N VAL A 184 -7.44 -15.26 4.68
CA VAL A 184 -8.35 -14.34 3.99
C VAL A 184 -8.94 -15.08 2.78
N PRO A 185 -10.26 -15.24 2.68
CA PRO A 185 -10.87 -15.77 1.47
C PRO A 185 -10.72 -14.79 0.31
N ILE A 186 -10.35 -15.30 -0.86
CA ILE A 186 -10.30 -14.55 -2.10
C ILE A 186 -11.53 -14.94 -2.92
N HIS A 187 -12.32 -13.94 -3.24
CA HIS A 187 -13.53 -14.03 -4.03
C HIS A 187 -13.24 -13.59 -5.46
N LYS A 188 -14.03 -14.11 -6.40
CA LYS A 188 -14.04 -13.65 -7.77
C LYS A 188 -15.30 -12.81 -7.99
N TYR A 189 -15.14 -11.60 -8.51
CA TYR A 189 -16.23 -10.66 -8.73
C TYR A 189 -16.38 -10.35 -10.21
N LEU A 190 -17.62 -10.20 -10.67
CA LEU A 190 -17.96 -9.57 -11.94
C LEU A 190 -18.61 -8.22 -11.65
N PHE A 191 -18.03 -7.15 -12.18
CA PHE A 191 -18.60 -5.80 -12.15
C PHE A 191 -19.23 -5.50 -13.50
N TYR A 192 -20.41 -4.90 -13.49
CA TYR A 192 -21.13 -4.53 -14.69
C TYR A 192 -21.92 -3.23 -14.47
N GLY A 193 -22.20 -2.53 -15.56
CA GLY A 193 -22.86 -1.24 -15.53
C GLY A 193 -22.80 -0.55 -16.88
N TRP A 194 -23.44 0.62 -16.94
CA TRP A 194 -23.34 1.55 -18.06
C TRP A 194 -22.53 2.78 -17.64
N ALA A 195 -21.31 2.90 -18.14
CA ALA A 195 -20.41 4.01 -17.87
C ALA A 195 -20.74 5.23 -18.73
N SER A 196 -20.39 6.42 -18.22
CA SER A 196 -20.59 7.66 -18.99
C SER A 196 -19.58 7.73 -20.12
N CYS A 197 -20.09 7.90 -21.33
CA CYS A 197 -19.36 8.58 -22.39
C CYS A 197 -19.81 10.02 -22.28
#